data_AF-A0AA91QLT3-F1
#
_entry.id   AF-A0AA91QLT3-F1
#
_cell.length_a   1.000
_cell.length_b   1.000
_cell.length_c   1.000
_cell.angle_alpha   90.00
_cell.angle_beta   90.00
_cell.angle_gamma   90.00
#
_symmetry.space_group_name_H-M   'P 1'
#
loop_
_entity.id
_entity.type
_entity.pdbx_description
1 polymer ?
#
loop_
_entity_poly.entity_id
_entity_poly.type
_entity_poly.pdbx_seq_one_letter_code
_entity_poly.pdbx_strand_id
1 'polypeptide(L)'
;MQVERTGSGLALIRSAADGKEAGRSLHAWAFHQLQTMIAYKAEMAGIRVEWVNPTYTSQTCKCGHREKANRNGIRFRCQRCGYTLHADLNGAINIAKAISGFAV
;
A
#
# COMPACT_ATOMS: atom_id res chain seq x y z
N MET A 1 -45.19 -27.00 7.99
CA MET A 1 -44.31 -26.10 8.76
C MET A 1 -43.64 -25.19 7.75
N GLN A 2 -44.12 -23.95 7.67
CA GLN A 2 -43.80 -22.99 6.61
C GLN A 2 -42.40 -22.41 6.85
N VAL A 3 -41.58 -22.35 5.79
CA VAL A 3 -40.30 -21.63 5.77
C VAL A 3 -40.59 -20.23 5.26
N GLU A 4 -40.47 -19.24 6.16
CA GLU A 4 -40.71 -17.84 5.83
C GLU A 4 -39.56 -17.29 4.98
N ARG A 5 -39.89 -16.93 3.75
CA ARG A 5 -39.07 -16.10 2.88
C ARG A 5 -39.35 -14.64 3.25
N THR A 6 -38.38 -13.93 3.80
CA THR A 6 -38.38 -12.46 3.82
C THR A 6 -37.20 -11.98 3.00
N GLY A 7 -37.52 -11.47 1.81
CA GLY A 7 -36.55 -10.81 0.94
C GLY A 7 -36.23 -9.41 1.46
N SER A 8 -35.01 -8.95 1.20
CA SER A 8 -34.76 -7.55 0.89
C SER A 8 -33.39 -7.46 0.24
N GLY A 9 -33.38 -7.36 -1.09
CA GLY A 9 -32.21 -6.87 -1.81
C GLY A 9 -32.03 -5.39 -1.50
N LEU A 10 -30.83 -5.03 -1.07
CA LEU A 10 -30.29 -3.67 -1.18
C LEU A 10 -28.92 -3.82 -1.87
N ALA A 11 -28.85 -3.79 -3.20
CA ALA A 11 -28.84 -2.58 -4.01
C ALA A 11 -27.75 -1.58 -3.56
N LEU A 12 -26.51 -1.84 -3.98
CA LEU A 12 -25.48 -0.81 -4.12
C LEU A 12 -24.93 -0.84 -5.56
N ILE A 13 -25.83 -0.65 -6.53
CA ILE A 13 -25.49 -0.20 -7.88
C ILE A 13 -26.44 0.95 -8.21
N ARG A 14 -26.01 2.18 -7.94
CA ARG A 14 -26.50 3.46 -8.51
C ARG A 14 -25.66 4.60 -7.89
N SER A 15 -25.20 5.62 -8.60
CA SER A 15 -25.78 6.26 -9.78
C SER A 15 -24.69 6.92 -10.64
N ALA A 16 -24.86 6.89 -11.96
CA ALA A 16 -24.22 7.86 -12.84
C ALA A 16 -24.76 9.26 -12.51
N ALA A 17 -23.87 10.16 -12.13
CA ALA A 17 -24.13 11.59 -12.04
C ALA A 17 -23.16 12.27 -13.01
N ASP A 18 -23.73 12.91 -14.03
CA ASP A 18 -23.04 13.75 -15.00
C ASP A 18 -22.35 14.93 -14.31
N GLY A 19 -21.10 15.22 -14.69
CA GLY A 19 -20.47 16.50 -14.38
C GLY A 19 -18.96 16.45 -14.17
N LYS A 20 -18.22 16.68 -15.28
CA LYS A 20 -16.87 17.28 -15.39
C LYS A 20 -15.71 16.67 -14.57
N GLU A 21 -14.64 16.38 -15.31
CA GLU A 21 -13.32 15.87 -14.88
C GLU A 21 -13.21 14.37 -14.58
N ALA A 22 -13.40 13.56 -15.62
CA ALA A 22 -12.83 12.20 -15.71
C ALA A 22 -11.29 12.27 -15.90
N GLY A 23 -10.60 12.97 -14.99
CA GLY A 23 -9.16 13.25 -15.04
C GLY A 23 -8.38 12.70 -13.84
N ARG A 24 -8.97 11.82 -13.02
CA ARG A 24 -8.28 11.19 -11.89
C ARG A 24 -8.39 9.68 -11.98
N SER A 25 -7.55 9.14 -12.88
CA SER A 25 -7.01 7.78 -12.97
C SER A 25 -7.78 6.66 -12.24
N LEU A 26 -8.27 5.71 -13.03
CA LEU A 26 -8.74 4.38 -12.62
C LEU A 26 -7.76 3.62 -11.69
N HIS A 27 -6.49 4.04 -11.59
CA HIS A 27 -5.50 3.45 -10.68
C HIS A 27 -5.54 3.97 -9.23
N ALA A 28 -6.29 5.04 -8.93
CA ALA A 28 -6.24 5.64 -7.60
C ALA A 28 -6.96 4.82 -6.50
N TRP A 29 -7.82 3.87 -6.87
CA TRP A 29 -8.79 3.27 -5.94
C TRP A 29 -8.51 1.84 -5.49
N ALA A 30 -7.50 1.14 -6.04
CA ALA A 30 -7.30 -0.29 -5.72
C ALA A 30 -6.39 -0.56 -4.50
N PHE A 31 -5.62 0.42 -4.00
CA PHE A 31 -4.66 0.14 -2.91
C PHE A 31 -5.33 -0.15 -1.56
N HIS A 32 -6.32 0.65 -1.17
CA HIS A 32 -7.07 0.43 0.06
C HIS A 32 -7.81 -0.92 0.01
N GLN A 33 -8.46 -1.22 -1.11
CA GLN A 33 -9.16 -2.48 -1.29
C GLN A 33 -8.19 -3.67 -1.20
N LEU A 34 -7.03 -3.60 -1.87
CA LEU A 34 -5.99 -4.63 -1.79
C LEU A 34 -5.50 -4.83 -0.35
N GLN A 35 -5.25 -3.73 0.37
CA GLN A 35 -4.85 -3.75 1.78
C GLN A 35 -5.91 -4.44 2.66
N THR A 36 -7.19 -4.10 2.48
CA THR A 36 -8.29 -4.78 3.18
C THR A 36 -8.33 -6.27 2.85
N MET A 37 -8.13 -6.62 1.57
CA MET A 37 -8.13 -8.03 1.15
C MET A 37 -6.99 -8.84 1.76
N ILE A 38 -5.79 -8.26 1.81
CA ILE A 38 -4.63 -8.87 2.43
C ILE A 38 -4.87 -9.05 3.93
N ALA A 39 -5.40 -8.03 4.61
CA ALA A 39 -5.64 -8.07 6.06
C ALA A 39 -6.60 -9.19 6.44
N TYR A 40 -7.77 -9.30 5.79
CA TYR A 40 -8.74 -10.35 6.14
C TYR A 40 -8.18 -11.75 5.84
N LYS A 41 -7.44 -11.92 4.73
CA LYS A 41 -6.83 -13.22 4.40
C LYS A 41 -5.71 -13.61 5.35
N ALA A 42 -4.91 -12.64 5.79
CA ALA A 42 -3.86 -12.86 6.78
C ALA A 42 -4.47 -13.28 8.13
N GLU A 43 -5.54 -12.61 8.56
CA GLU A 43 -6.28 -12.96 9.78
C GLU A 43 -6.82 -14.40 9.73
N MET A 44 -7.46 -14.79 8.62
CA MET A 44 -7.94 -16.18 8.44
C MET A 44 -6.80 -17.22 8.48
N ALA A 45 -5.59 -16.84 8.08
CA ALA A 45 -4.40 -17.69 8.12
C ALA A 45 -3.64 -17.61 9.46
N GLY A 46 -4.11 -16.82 10.44
CA GLY A 46 -3.42 -16.60 11.71
C GLY A 46 -2.15 -15.75 11.61
N ILE A 47 -1.99 -14.98 10.54
CA ILE A 47 -0.84 -14.10 10.29
C ILE A 47 -1.15 -12.70 10.84
N ARG A 48 -0.29 -12.21 11.73
CA ARG A 48 -0.40 -10.83 12.25
C ARG A 48 -0.05 -9.81 11.16
N VAL A 49 -0.89 -8.78 11.03
CA VAL A 49 -0.64 -7.63 10.15
C VAL A 49 -0.39 -6.39 10.99
N GLU A 50 0.69 -5.67 10.66
CA GLU A 50 1.05 -4.40 11.30
C GLU A 50 1.17 -3.30 10.24
N TRP A 51 0.59 -2.14 10.55
CA TRP A 51 0.63 -0.96 9.69
C TRP A 51 1.81 -0.08 10.08
N VAL A 52 2.63 0.29 9.09
CA VAL A 52 3.76 1.21 9.28
C VAL A 52 3.57 2.50 8.51
N ASN A 53 4.19 3.58 8.98
CA ASN A 53 4.22 4.83 8.25
C ASN A 53 5.08 4.68 6.97
N PRO A 54 4.51 4.85 5.76
CA PRO A 54 5.24 4.61 4.51
C PRO A 54 6.17 5.77 4.12
N THR A 55 6.12 6.89 4.84
CA THR A 55 6.79 8.13 4.43
C THR A 55 8.30 7.94 4.32
N TYR A 56 8.86 8.37 3.18
CA TYR A 56 10.30 8.34 2.86
C TYR A 56 10.97 6.95 2.80
N THR A 57 10.23 5.85 2.96
CA THR A 57 10.76 4.48 2.92
C THR A 57 11.54 4.15 1.65
N SER A 58 11.15 4.71 0.49
CA SER A 58 11.87 4.50 -0.77
C SER A 58 13.01 5.50 -1.05
N GLN A 59 13.21 6.49 -0.18
CA GLN A 59 14.27 7.52 -0.28
C GLN A 59 15.37 7.33 0.76
N THR A 60 15.09 6.61 1.85
CA THR A 60 16.06 6.30 2.90
C THR A 60 16.95 5.12 2.49
N CYS A 61 18.26 5.32 2.57
CA CYS A 61 19.24 4.27 2.39
C CYS A 61 19.43 3.47 3.68
N LYS A 62 19.91 2.22 3.57
CA LYS A 62 20.37 1.42 4.72
C LYS A 62 21.47 2.10 5.55
N CYS A 63 22.17 3.11 5.03
CA CYS A 63 23.15 3.90 5.76
C CYS A 63 22.56 5.08 6.54
N GLY A 64 21.23 5.26 6.55
CA GLY A 64 20.54 6.38 7.19
C GLY A 64 20.45 7.66 6.35
N HIS A 65 21.14 7.74 5.20
CA HIS A 65 21.00 8.90 4.32
C HIS A 65 19.64 8.90 3.61
N ARG A 66 18.88 9.99 3.78
CA ARG A 66 17.58 10.22 3.14
C ARG A 66 17.67 11.44 2.24
N GLU A 67 17.39 11.24 0.96
CA GLU A 67 17.38 12.31 -0.04
C GLU A 67 16.47 11.96 -1.21
N LYS A 68 15.76 12.95 -1.75
CA LYS A 68 14.87 12.75 -2.91
C LYS A 68 15.61 12.21 -4.13
N ALA A 69 16.84 12.69 -4.36
CA ALA A 69 17.71 12.24 -5.44
C ALA A 69 18.20 10.79 -5.29
N ASN A 70 17.95 10.13 -4.15
CA ASN A 70 18.28 8.72 -3.99
C ASN A 70 17.39 7.81 -4.85
N ARG A 71 16.18 8.25 -5.22
CA ARG A 71 15.24 7.49 -6.07
C ARG A 71 15.05 8.17 -7.43
N ASN A 72 15.22 7.40 -8.50
CA ASN A 72 14.87 7.80 -9.85
C ASN A 72 14.07 6.68 -10.54
N GLY A 73 12.75 6.83 -10.60
CA GLY A 73 11.83 5.81 -11.12
C GLY A 73 11.93 4.49 -10.34
N ILE A 74 12.33 3.44 -11.04
CA ILE A 74 12.55 2.08 -10.50
C ILE A 74 13.94 1.89 -9.86
N ARG A 75 14.86 2.84 -10.04
CA ARG A 75 16.24 2.74 -9.56
C ARG A 75 16.41 3.51 -8.26
N PHE A 76 17.14 2.91 -7.34
CA PHE A 76 17.65 3.55 -6.14
C PHE A 76 19.18 3.62 -6.22
N ARG A 77 19.76 4.78 -5.92
CA ARG A 77 21.19 5.00 -5.72
C ARG A 77 21.38 6.02 -4.61
N CYS A 78 21.99 5.62 -3.50
CA CYS A 78 22.29 6.54 -2.42
C CYS A 78 23.37 7.53 -2.85
N GLN A 79 23.10 8.83 -2.71
CA GLN A 79 24.06 9.89 -3.03
C GLN A 79 25.22 10.00 -2.03
N ARG A 80 25.07 9.40 -0.85
CA ARG A 80 26.10 9.42 0.22
C ARG A 80 27.07 8.24 0.16
N CYS A 81 26.54 7.01 0.09
CA CYS A 81 27.36 5.80 0.16
C CYS A 81 27.42 5.02 -1.15
N GLY A 82 26.75 5.48 -2.21
CA GLY A 82 26.75 4.83 -3.52
C GLY A 82 25.93 3.53 -3.61
N TYR A 83 25.28 3.09 -2.53
CA TYR A 83 24.47 1.87 -2.52
C TYR A 83 23.34 1.92 -3.55
N THR A 84 23.22 0.89 -4.39
CA THR A 84 22.23 0.79 -5.46
C THR A 84 21.29 -0.39 -5.26
N LEU A 85 20.02 -0.22 -5.60
CA LEU A 85 19.02 -1.28 -5.56
C LEU A 85 17.82 -0.95 -6.48
N HIS A 86 16.91 -1.89 -6.65
CA HIS A 86 15.55 -1.56 -7.09
C HIS A 86 14.84 -0.73 -6.01
N ALA A 87 14.14 0.35 -6.41
CA ALA A 87 13.53 1.28 -5.47
C ALA A 87 12.43 0.64 -4.62
N ASP A 88 11.65 -0.27 -5.21
CA ASP A 88 10.57 -0.95 -4.48
C ASP A 88 11.12 -2.02 -3.53
N LEU A 89 12.24 -2.66 -3.87
CA LEU A 89 12.93 -3.57 -2.94
C LEU A 89 13.53 -2.80 -1.77
N ASN A 90 14.11 -1.62 -2.01
CA ASN A 90 14.59 -0.74 -0.93
C ASN A 90 13.44 -0.33 0.00
N GLY A 91 12.29 0.05 -0.57
CA GLY A 91 11.08 0.37 0.19
C GLY A 91 10.59 -0.81 1.04
N ALA A 92 10.49 -2.01 0.46
CA ALA A 92 10.06 -3.22 1.17
C ALA A 92 10.98 -3.57 2.35
N ILE A 93 12.31 -3.48 2.15
CA ILE A 93 13.29 -3.71 3.23
C ILE A 93 13.10 -2.69 4.36
N ASN A 94 12.91 -1.42 4.03
CA ASN A 94 12.72 -0.38 5.04
C ASN A 94 11.40 -0.53 5.80
N ILE A 95 10.32 -0.96 5.13
CA ILE A 95 9.05 -1.33 5.77
C ILE A 95 9.23 -2.50 6.74
N ALA A 96 9.92 -3.56 6.32
CA ALA A 96 10.19 -4.71 7.18
C ALA A 96 11.00 -4.31 8.43
N LYS A 97 11.99 -3.44 8.26
CA LYS A 97 12.79 -2.91 9.39
C LYS A 97 11.95 -2.11 10.38
N ALA A 98 11.00 -1.32 9.90
CA ALA A 98 10.10 -0.52 10.74
C ALA A 98 9.26 -1.39 11.67
N ILE A 99 8.80 -2.56 11.21
CA ILE A 99 8.06 -3.53 12.04
C ILE A 99 8.97 -4.16 13.09
N SER A 100 10.19 -4.54 12.72
CA SER A 100 11.13 -5.21 13.62
C SER A 100 11.74 -4.32 14.73
N GLY A 101 11.36 -3.04 14.81
CA GLY A 101 11.94 -2.08 15.76
C GLY A 101 13.34 -1.56 15.38
N PHE A 102 13.88 -1.96 14.23
CA PHE A 102 15.18 -1.53 13.71
C PHE A 102 15.05 -0.43 12.63
N ALA A 103 14.06 0.44 12.76
CA ALA A 103 13.83 1.52 11.80
C ALA A 103 15.10 2.38 11.61
N VAL A 104 15.45 2.63 10.34
CA VAL A 104 16.62 3.43 9.90
C VAL A 104 16.17 4.82 9.49
#